data_AF-A0A182GTW5-F1
#
_entry.id   AF-A0A182GTW5-F1
#
_cell.length_a   1.000
_cell.length_b   1.000
_cell.length_c   1.000
_cell.angle_alpha   90.00
_cell.angle_beta   90.00
_cell.angle_gamma   90.00
#
_symmetry.space_group_name_H-M   'P 1'
#
loop_
_entity.id
_entity.type
_entity.pdbx_description
1 polymer ?
#
loop_
_entity_poly.entity_id
_entity_poly.type
_entity_poly.pdbx_seq_one_letter_code
_entity_poly.pdbx_strand_id
1 'polypeptide(L)'
;MCDTVLPLPRRPSCQRATQTLQCYRDQFGQLINQVPLYVPYKRLQGFLMLGQCAQMLQIPGDRFGQIMDEGYDKSADGQCLMRCFLIRAGLYSDCGGPDIKRFSLQCEGYGAEYEQSVANCYAELKKQQLDSCTLATRMLYECVQANQYSASSIVGSISLGGVTATVTVDSGSLVANVPVLGPLIALLG
;
A
#
# COMPACT_ATOMS: atom_id res chain seq x y z
N MET A 1 16.62 33.94 11.20
CA MET A 1 16.14 34.74 10.05
C MET A 1 14.79 34.16 9.66
N CYS A 2 13.71 34.89 9.89
CA CYS A 2 12.37 34.46 9.50
C CYS A 2 12.09 35.07 8.12
N ASP A 3 11.92 34.22 7.11
CA ASP A 3 11.56 34.68 5.77
C ASP A 3 10.21 35.38 5.82
N THR A 4 10.20 36.64 5.37
CA THR A 4 9.00 37.43 5.24
C THR A 4 8.27 36.94 4.00
N VAL A 5 7.23 36.13 4.20
CA VAL A 5 6.35 35.70 3.10
C VAL A 5 5.70 36.95 2.50
N LEU A 6 6.04 37.28 1.25
CA LEU A 6 5.46 38.41 0.55
C LEU A 6 3.93 38.22 0.43
N PRO A 7 3.12 39.28 0.60
CA PRO A 7 1.68 39.19 0.44
C PRO A 7 1.33 38.91 -1.03
N LEU A 8 0.71 37.74 -1.26
CA LEU A 8 0.18 37.35 -2.57
C LEU A 8 -0.91 38.35 -3.03
N PRO A 9 -1.02 38.66 -4.33
CA PRO A 9 -2.04 39.56 -4.86
C PRO A 9 -3.44 39.08 -4.49
N ARG A 10 -4.28 39.99 -3.97
CA ARG A 10 -5.67 39.70 -3.56
C ARG A 10 -6.57 39.47 -4.77
N ARG A 11 -6.47 38.29 -5.39
CA ARG A 11 -7.50 37.77 -6.29
C ARG A 11 -8.64 37.17 -5.46
N PRO A 12 -9.90 37.26 -5.93
CA PRO A 12 -11.06 36.72 -5.21
C PRO A 12 -10.95 35.22 -4.90
N SER A 13 -10.17 34.46 -5.69
CA SER A 13 -9.85 33.06 -5.41
C SER A 13 -8.98 32.87 -4.16
N CYS A 14 -7.95 33.69 -3.97
CA CYS A 14 -7.10 33.66 -2.78
C CYS A 14 -7.87 34.12 -1.54
N GLN A 15 -8.72 35.15 -1.67
CA GLN A 15 -9.57 35.60 -0.58
C GLN A 15 -10.56 34.51 -0.15
N ARG A 16 -11.19 33.84 -1.12
CA ARG A 16 -12.10 32.72 -0.85
C ARG A 16 -11.38 31.56 -0.17
N ALA A 17 -10.20 31.17 -0.66
CA ALA A 17 -9.40 30.12 -0.04
C ALA A 17 -9.02 30.46 1.41
N THR A 18 -8.61 31.70 1.68
CA THR A 18 -8.31 32.18 3.03
C THR A 18 -9.54 32.14 3.95
N GLN A 19 -10.69 32.62 3.47
CA GLN A 19 -11.95 32.60 4.24
C GLN A 19 -12.40 31.17 4.55
N THR A 20 -12.32 30.26 3.59
CA THR A 20 -12.64 28.84 3.79
C THR A 20 -11.72 28.20 4.83
N LEU A 21 -10.41 28.46 4.75
CA LEU A 21 -9.45 27.92 5.72
C LEU A 21 -9.65 28.52 7.12
N GLN A 22 -10.02 29.79 7.23
CA GLN A 22 -10.36 30.44 8.51
C GLN A 22 -11.61 29.82 9.14
N CYS A 23 -12.69 29.66 8.37
CA CYS A 23 -13.90 29.00 8.86
C CYS A 23 -13.60 27.57 9.35
N TYR A 24 -12.77 26.82 8.63
CA TYR A 24 -12.32 25.51 9.08
C TYR A 24 -11.59 25.59 10.43
N ARG A 25 -10.63 26.51 10.56
CA ARG A 25 -9.86 26.70 11.80
C ARG A 25 -10.73 27.07 12.99
N ASP A 26 -11.69 27.96 12.79
CA ASP A 26 -12.55 28.47 13.86
C ASP A 26 -13.56 27.42 14.34
N GLN A 27 -13.99 26.50 13.47
CA GLN A 27 -15.03 25.51 13.79
C GLN A 27 -14.49 24.11 14.10
N PHE A 28 -13.40 23.70 13.44
CA PHE A 28 -12.90 22.32 13.47
C PHE A 28 -11.45 22.21 13.94
N GLY A 29 -10.76 23.33 14.19
CA GLY A 29 -9.40 23.37 14.71
C GLY A 29 -8.31 23.44 13.64
N GLN A 30 -7.05 23.27 14.07
CA GLN A 30 -5.91 23.49 13.20
C GLN A 30 -5.70 22.36 12.19
N LEU A 31 -5.28 22.72 10.98
CA LEU A 31 -4.78 21.75 10.01
C LEU A 31 -3.44 21.21 10.53
N ILE A 32 -3.43 19.99 11.06
CA ILE A 32 -2.20 19.34 11.52
C ILE A 32 -1.44 18.86 10.28
N ASN A 33 -0.56 19.72 9.76
CA ASN A 33 0.29 19.42 8.61
C ASN A 33 1.73 19.03 9.01
N GLN A 34 2.06 19.08 10.30
CA GLN A 34 3.40 18.72 10.82
C GLN A 34 3.53 17.22 11.12
N VAL A 35 2.42 16.52 11.30
CA VAL A 35 2.42 15.06 11.51
C VAL A 35 2.02 14.40 10.20
N PRO A 36 2.91 13.65 9.53
CA PRO A 36 2.52 12.90 8.34
C PRO A 36 1.47 11.86 8.74
N LEU A 37 0.23 12.10 8.31
CA LEU A 37 -0.85 11.15 8.47
C LEU A 37 -0.66 10.02 7.45
N TYR A 38 -0.93 8.79 7.88
CA TYR A 38 -1.00 7.66 6.97
C TYR A 38 -2.22 7.82 6.08
N VAL A 39 -2.02 7.78 4.76
CA VAL A 39 -3.09 7.78 3.77
C VAL A 39 -3.12 6.39 3.13
N PRO A 40 -4.21 5.62 3.31
CA PRO A 40 -4.39 4.34 2.64
C PRO A 40 -4.17 4.45 1.14
N TYR A 41 -3.38 3.54 0.59
CA TYR A 41 -3.21 3.47 -0.86
C TYR A 41 -4.46 2.89 -1.51
N LYS A 42 -4.74 3.34 -2.74
CA LYS A 42 -5.74 2.71 -3.61
C LYS A 42 -5.13 1.54 -4.38
N ARG A 43 -5.95 0.61 -4.87
CA ARG A 43 -5.50 -0.58 -5.63
C ARG A 43 -4.43 -0.27 -6.68
N LEU A 44 -4.69 0.70 -7.56
CA LEU A 44 -3.74 1.09 -8.62
C LEU A 44 -2.41 1.61 -8.04
N GLN A 45 -2.45 2.38 -6.95
CA GLN A 45 -1.23 2.86 -6.29
C GLN A 45 -0.44 1.69 -5.70
N GLY A 46 -1.12 0.72 -5.08
CA GLY A 46 -0.47 -0.48 -4.55
C GLY A 46 0.20 -1.30 -5.65
N PHE A 47 -0.47 -1.46 -6.80
CA PHE A 47 0.12 -2.14 -7.96
C PHE A 47 1.35 -1.41 -8.51
N LEU A 48 1.29 -0.08 -8.62
CA LEU A 48 2.45 0.72 -9.03
C LEU A 48 3.61 0.59 -8.04
N MET A 49 3.35 0.52 -6.73
CA MET A 49 4.38 0.27 -5.72
C MET A 49 5.04 -1.10 -5.89
N LEU A 50 4.26 -2.15 -6.19
CA LEU A 50 4.81 -3.48 -6.50
C LEU A 50 5.72 -3.43 -7.72
N GLY A 51 5.30 -2.78 -8.82
CA GLY A 51 6.12 -2.64 -10.02
C GLY A 51 7.43 -1.88 -9.75
N GLN A 52 7.37 -0.80 -8.96
CA GLN A 52 8.57 -0.07 -8.52
C GLN A 52 9.50 -0.94 -7.67
N CYS A 53 8.94 -1.77 -6.78
CA CYS A 53 9.72 -2.69 -5.97
C CYS A 53 10.38 -3.79 -6.83
N ALA A 54 9.67 -4.35 -7.81
CA ALA A 54 10.25 -5.29 -8.76
C ALA A 54 11.43 -4.65 -9.51
N GLN A 55 11.29 -3.41 -9.96
CA GLN A 55 12.38 -2.67 -10.59
C GLN A 55 13.57 -2.44 -9.65
N MET A 56 13.33 -2.02 -8.40
CA MET A 56 14.39 -1.81 -7.40
C MET A 56 15.14 -3.09 -7.05
N LEU A 57 14.43 -4.22 -7.01
CA LEU A 57 14.99 -5.54 -6.74
C LEU A 57 15.54 -6.22 -8.01
N GLN A 58 15.46 -5.54 -9.17
CA GLN A 58 15.89 -6.05 -10.47
C GLN A 58 15.22 -7.39 -10.84
N ILE A 59 13.96 -7.58 -10.44
CA ILE A 59 13.16 -8.76 -10.78
C ILE A 59 12.73 -8.63 -12.25
N PRO A 60 13.08 -9.59 -13.12
CA PRO A 60 12.65 -9.62 -14.51
C PRO A 60 11.12 -9.64 -14.65
N GLY A 61 10.58 -9.07 -15.74
CA GLY A 61 9.13 -8.93 -15.93
C GLY A 61 8.38 -10.26 -15.99
N ASP A 62 8.96 -11.28 -16.63
CA ASP A 62 8.46 -12.65 -16.66
C ASP A 62 8.44 -13.27 -15.26
N ARG A 63 9.52 -13.07 -14.47
CA ARG A 63 9.59 -13.53 -13.09
C ARG A 63 8.57 -12.82 -12.19
N PHE A 64 8.38 -11.52 -12.39
CA PHE A 64 7.37 -10.73 -11.68
C PHE A 64 5.97 -11.26 -11.98
N GLY A 65 5.65 -11.57 -13.24
CA GLY A 65 4.38 -12.21 -13.63
C GLY A 65 4.16 -13.55 -12.91
N GLN A 66 5.17 -14.43 -12.92
CA GLN A 66 5.09 -15.72 -12.21
C GLN A 66 4.81 -15.55 -10.71
N ILE A 67 5.48 -14.60 -10.06
CA ILE A 67 5.27 -14.31 -8.63
C ILE A 67 3.84 -13.85 -8.36
N MET A 68 3.27 -13.02 -9.24
CA MET A 68 1.88 -12.55 -9.13
C MET A 68 0.87 -13.71 -9.25
N ASP A 69 1.17 -14.71 -10.09
CA ASP A 69 0.32 -15.87 -10.34
C ASP A 69 0.44 -16.95 -9.25
N GLU A 70 1.67 -17.24 -8.80
CA GLU A 70 1.96 -18.29 -7.81
C GLU A 70 1.70 -17.84 -6.36
N GLY A 71 1.83 -16.53 -6.11
CA GLY A 71 1.75 -15.92 -4.78
C GLY A 71 3.12 -15.49 -4.24
N TYR A 72 3.11 -14.40 -3.49
CA TYR A 72 4.35 -13.75 -3.00
C TYR A 72 5.12 -14.58 -1.96
N ASP A 73 4.50 -15.55 -1.29
CA ASP A 73 5.15 -16.39 -0.28
C ASP A 73 5.94 -17.58 -0.87
N LYS A 74 5.74 -17.89 -2.16
CA LYS A 74 6.26 -19.12 -2.79
C LYS A 74 7.72 -19.07 -3.20
N SER A 75 8.33 -17.89 -3.23
CA SER A 75 9.73 -17.73 -3.63
C SER A 75 10.43 -16.62 -2.86
N ALA A 76 11.77 -16.68 -2.81
CA ALA A 76 12.59 -15.64 -2.18
C ALA A 76 12.38 -14.27 -2.82
N ASP A 77 12.31 -14.22 -4.16
CA ASP A 77 11.99 -12.98 -4.90
C ASP A 77 10.64 -12.42 -4.50
N GLY A 78 9.62 -13.27 -4.42
CA GLY A 78 8.28 -12.86 -3.99
C GLY A 78 8.27 -12.34 -2.56
N GLN A 79 8.99 -12.98 -1.66
CA GLN A 79 9.09 -12.56 -0.26
C GLN A 79 9.80 -11.21 -0.12
N CYS A 80 10.89 -11.00 -0.87
CA CYS A 80 11.59 -9.72 -0.86
C CYS A 80 10.80 -8.61 -1.55
N LEU A 81 10.07 -8.93 -2.63
CA LEU A 81 9.13 -8.02 -3.27
C LEU A 81 8.05 -7.56 -2.28
N MET A 82 7.51 -8.49 -1.50
CA MET A 82 6.47 -8.20 -0.52
C MET A 82 7.00 -7.34 0.63
N ARG A 83 8.20 -7.64 1.14
CA ARG A 83 8.89 -6.77 2.10
C ARG A 83 9.07 -5.35 1.56
N CYS A 84 9.57 -5.20 0.33
CA CYS A 84 9.76 -3.89 -0.28
C CYS A 84 8.44 -3.12 -0.33
N PHE A 85 7.37 -3.77 -0.81
CA PHE A 85 6.06 -3.15 -0.88
C PHE A 85 5.57 -2.69 0.49
N LEU A 86 5.65 -3.54 1.53
CA LEU A 86 5.17 -3.19 2.86
C LEU A 86 5.92 -1.99 3.46
N ILE A 87 7.23 -1.89 3.21
CA ILE A 87 8.05 -0.74 3.60
C ILE A 87 7.61 0.52 2.84
N ARG A 88 7.45 0.43 1.52
CA ARG A 88 7.08 1.56 0.65
C ARG A 88 5.65 2.04 0.90
N ALA A 89 4.75 1.11 1.21
CA ALA A 89 3.40 1.39 1.65
C ALA A 89 3.35 1.90 3.10
N GLY A 90 4.48 1.98 3.81
CA GLY A 90 4.54 2.48 5.19
C GLY A 90 3.83 1.61 6.21
N LEU A 91 3.58 0.33 5.88
CA LEU A 91 2.91 -0.66 6.74
C LEU A 91 3.89 -1.48 7.58
N TYR A 92 5.17 -1.46 7.22
CA TYR A 92 6.21 -2.25 7.88
C TYR A 92 7.53 -1.49 7.91
N SER A 93 8.37 -1.79 8.91
CA SER A 93 9.79 -1.44 8.92
C SER A 93 10.60 -2.59 9.52
N ASP A 94 11.85 -2.76 9.13
CA ASP A 94 12.67 -3.85 9.70
C ASP A 94 12.93 -3.67 11.19
N CYS A 95 13.10 -2.42 11.64
CA CYS A 95 13.36 -2.12 13.04
C CYS A 95 12.09 -2.25 13.90
N GLY A 96 10.97 -1.69 13.43
CA GLY A 96 9.73 -1.60 14.20
C GLY A 96 8.75 -2.76 13.97
N GLY A 97 8.90 -3.52 12.89
CA GLY A 97 7.91 -4.52 12.48
C GLY A 97 6.67 -3.88 11.84
N PRO A 98 5.50 -4.56 11.93
CA PRO A 98 4.25 -4.05 11.37
C PRO A 98 3.71 -2.84 12.12
N ASP A 99 3.28 -1.81 11.39
CA ASP A 99 2.49 -0.70 11.95
C ASP A 99 1.01 -1.09 11.89
N ILE A 100 0.56 -1.75 12.96
CA ILE A 100 -0.78 -2.36 13.03
C ILE A 100 -1.88 -1.31 12.85
N LYS A 101 -1.70 -0.11 13.40
CA LYS A 101 -2.64 1.00 13.25
C LYS A 101 -2.82 1.37 11.78
N ARG A 102 -1.74 1.39 10.99
CA ARG A 102 -1.82 1.66 9.55
C ARG A 102 -2.45 0.50 8.78
N PHE A 103 -2.22 -0.75 9.18
CA PHE A 103 -2.97 -1.88 8.66
C PHE A 103 -4.49 -1.72 8.89
N SER A 104 -4.91 -1.31 10.09
CA SER A 104 -6.32 -1.04 10.41
C SER A 104 -6.91 0.08 9.55
N LEU A 105 -6.12 1.12 9.24
CA LEU A 105 -6.56 2.20 8.35
C LEU A 105 -6.63 1.75 6.88
N GLN A 106 -5.70 0.90 6.42
CA GLN A 106 -5.67 0.44 5.03
C GLN A 106 -6.81 -0.52 4.69
N CYS A 107 -7.25 -1.33 5.66
CA CYS A 107 -8.22 -2.41 5.48
C CYS A 107 -9.61 -2.12 6.07
N GLU A 108 -9.82 -0.90 6.57
CA GLU A 108 -11.03 -0.45 7.25
C GLU A 108 -11.41 -1.28 8.49
N GLY A 109 -10.67 -1.03 9.58
CA GLY A 109 -11.06 -1.40 10.93
C GLY A 109 -10.47 -2.71 11.42
N TYR A 110 -9.85 -2.63 12.60
CA TYR A 110 -9.55 -3.76 13.46
C TYR A 110 -9.63 -3.29 14.92
N GLY A 111 -10.10 -4.15 15.83
CA GLY A 111 -10.22 -3.86 17.26
C GLY A 111 -8.92 -4.07 18.05
N ALA A 112 -8.95 -3.79 19.35
CA ALA A 112 -7.80 -3.99 20.25
C ALA A 112 -7.34 -5.45 20.30
N GLU A 113 -8.27 -6.40 20.15
CA GLU A 113 -8.02 -7.84 20.11
C GLU A 113 -7.16 -8.23 18.91
N TYR A 114 -7.39 -7.61 17.75
CA TYR A 114 -6.56 -7.81 16.58
C TYR A 114 -5.16 -7.25 16.80
N GLU A 115 -5.05 -6.04 17.37
CA GLU A 115 -3.74 -5.44 17.64
C GLU A 115 -2.88 -6.33 18.54
N GLN A 116 -3.46 -6.83 19.63
CA GLN A 116 -2.76 -7.72 20.54
C GLN A 116 -2.43 -9.07 19.88
N SER A 117 -3.34 -9.62 19.07
CA SER A 117 -3.13 -10.87 18.35
C SER A 117 -1.97 -10.78 17.35
N VAL A 118 -1.93 -9.73 16.53
CA VAL A 118 -0.83 -9.48 15.57
C VAL A 118 0.50 -9.27 16.29
N ALA A 119 0.50 -8.48 17.38
CA ALA A 119 1.71 -8.23 18.16
C ALA A 119 2.30 -9.52 18.75
N ASN A 120 1.46 -10.38 19.32
CA ASN A 120 1.89 -11.67 19.87
C ASN A 120 2.43 -12.60 18.78
N CYS A 121 1.72 -12.74 17.66
CA CYS A 121 2.16 -13.57 16.54
C CYS A 121 3.53 -13.09 16.00
N TYR A 122 3.68 -11.78 15.80
CA TYR A 122 4.93 -11.22 15.29
C TYR A 122 6.10 -11.43 16.27
N ALA A 123 5.86 -11.33 17.58
CA ALA A 123 6.87 -11.61 18.59
C ALA A 123 7.39 -13.06 18.52
N GLU A 124 6.53 -14.04 18.22
CA GLU A 124 6.94 -15.43 18.02
C GLU A 124 7.74 -15.63 16.72
N LEU A 125 7.35 -14.98 15.61
CA LEU A 125 8.12 -15.02 14.37
C LEU A 125 9.54 -14.46 14.55
N LYS A 126 9.69 -13.37 15.33
CA LYS A 126 11.01 -12.79 15.60
C LYS A 126 11.98 -13.74 16.31
N LYS A 127 11.48 -14.70 17.09
CA LYS A 127 12.33 -15.69 17.78
C LYS A 127 12.95 -16.71 16.83
N GLN A 128 12.38 -16.87 15.64
CA GLN A 128 12.80 -17.88 14.67
C GLN A 128 14.03 -17.46 13.84
N GLN A 129 14.54 -16.24 14.03
CA GLN A 129 15.75 -15.72 13.34
C GLN A 129 15.66 -15.83 11.80
N LEU A 130 14.47 -15.60 11.26
CA LEU A 130 14.20 -15.59 9.82
C LEU A 130 14.94 -14.42 9.17
N ASP A 131 15.31 -14.57 7.88
CA ASP A 131 15.78 -13.42 7.11
C ASP A 131 14.67 -12.37 6.98
N SER A 132 15.06 -11.12 6.71
CA SER A 132 14.11 -10.00 6.71
C SER A 132 12.96 -10.17 5.71
N CYS A 133 13.22 -10.75 4.53
CA CYS A 133 12.20 -10.95 3.51
C CYS A 133 11.17 -11.99 3.93
N THR A 134 11.65 -13.13 4.44
CA THR A 134 10.80 -14.18 5.00
C THR A 134 10.00 -13.67 6.20
N LEU A 135 10.63 -12.94 7.13
CA LEU A 135 9.97 -12.39 8.31
C LEU A 135 8.82 -11.45 7.94
N ALA A 136 9.07 -10.49 7.05
CA ALA A 136 8.05 -9.53 6.63
C ALA A 136 6.88 -10.22 5.91
N THR A 137 7.17 -11.21 5.07
CA THR A 137 6.15 -11.94 4.30
C THR A 137 5.33 -12.86 5.19
N ARG A 138 5.99 -13.66 6.05
CA ARG A 138 5.29 -14.51 7.01
C ARG A 138 4.46 -13.70 8.00
N MET A 139 4.96 -12.56 8.46
CA MET A 139 4.16 -11.64 9.28
C MET A 139 2.87 -11.22 8.55
N LEU A 140 2.96 -10.83 7.28
CA LEU A 140 1.78 -10.44 6.50
C LEU A 140 0.78 -11.60 6.35
N TYR A 141 1.24 -12.80 6.01
CA TYR A 141 0.34 -13.92 5.76
C TYR A 141 -0.19 -14.55 7.05
N GLU A 142 0.69 -14.84 8.02
CA GLU A 142 0.36 -15.59 9.24
C GLU A 142 -0.24 -14.70 10.33
N CYS A 143 0.30 -13.50 10.54
CA CYS A 143 -0.14 -12.65 11.64
C CYS A 143 -1.27 -11.70 11.25
N VAL A 144 -1.27 -11.20 10.02
CA VAL A 144 -2.22 -10.18 9.54
C VAL A 144 -3.36 -10.80 8.73
N GLN A 145 -3.07 -11.52 7.64
CA GLN A 145 -4.11 -12.02 6.72
C GLN A 145 -4.85 -13.26 7.23
N ALA A 146 -4.15 -14.22 7.83
CA ALA A 146 -4.75 -15.41 8.43
C ALA A 146 -5.37 -15.13 9.81
N ASN A 147 -5.32 -13.88 10.29
CA ASN A 147 -5.87 -13.53 11.59
C ASN A 147 -7.40 -13.66 11.58
N GLN A 148 -7.96 -14.28 12.61
CA GLN A 148 -9.41 -14.48 12.75
C GLN A 148 -10.23 -13.18 12.83
N TYR A 149 -9.60 -12.07 13.21
CA TYR A 149 -10.24 -10.74 13.24
C TYR A 149 -10.04 -9.96 11.94
N SER A 150 -9.33 -10.53 10.95
CA SER A 150 -9.08 -9.90 9.66
C SER A 150 -10.27 -10.08 8.73
N ALA A 151 -10.86 -8.97 8.26
CA ALA A 151 -11.98 -8.98 7.32
C ALA A 151 -11.54 -8.73 5.86
N SER A 152 -10.28 -8.34 5.64
CA SER A 152 -9.80 -7.80 4.36
C SER A 152 -8.39 -8.31 4.03
N SER A 153 -8.13 -8.61 2.75
CA SER A 153 -6.80 -9.02 2.27
C SER A 153 -6.04 -7.85 1.63
N ILE A 154 -4.83 -7.57 2.15
CA ILE A 154 -3.86 -6.64 1.54
C ILE A 154 -3.48 -7.12 0.14
N VAL A 155 -3.21 -8.42 -0.01
CA VAL A 155 -2.84 -9.02 -1.29
C VAL A 155 -4.01 -8.92 -2.29
N GLY A 156 -5.25 -9.14 -1.85
CA GLY A 156 -6.47 -8.91 -2.64
C GLY A 156 -6.67 -7.44 -3.06
N SER A 157 -6.16 -6.51 -2.26
CA SER A 157 -6.27 -5.07 -2.51
C SER A 157 -5.31 -4.57 -3.58
N ILE A 158 -4.29 -5.37 -3.96
CA ILE A 158 -3.28 -5.02 -4.96
C ILE A 158 -3.18 -6.02 -6.12
N SER A 159 -3.80 -7.19 -6.02
CA SER A 159 -3.90 -8.16 -7.10
C SER A 159 -5.04 -7.80 -8.07
N LEU A 160 -4.80 -8.04 -9.36
CA LEU A 160 -5.77 -7.82 -10.44
C LEU A 160 -6.66 -9.05 -10.69
N GLY A 161 -6.82 -9.94 -9.70
CA GLY A 161 -7.50 -11.24 -9.84
C GLY A 161 -8.68 -11.20 -10.82
N GLY A 162 -8.49 -11.84 -11.97
CA GLY A 162 -9.46 -11.88 -13.09
C GLY A 162 -9.07 -11.12 -14.37
N VAL A 163 -8.04 -10.28 -14.35
CA VAL A 163 -7.56 -9.56 -15.56
C VAL A 163 -6.13 -10.00 -15.90
N THR A 164 -5.95 -10.65 -17.05
CA THR A 164 -4.62 -10.84 -17.67
C THR A 164 -4.08 -9.48 -18.07
N ALA A 165 -3.36 -8.81 -17.17
CA ALA A 165 -2.64 -7.59 -17.48
C ALA A 165 -1.21 -7.96 -17.88
N THR A 166 -0.89 -7.82 -19.16
CA THR A 166 0.51 -7.85 -19.60
C THR A 166 1.17 -6.56 -19.14
N VAL A 167 1.98 -6.65 -18.08
CA VAL A 167 2.85 -5.55 -17.66
C VAL A 167 4.13 -5.65 -18.48
N THR A 168 4.27 -4.82 -19.50
CA THR A 168 5.54 -4.64 -20.18
C THR A 168 6.34 -3.57 -19.46
N VAL A 169 7.46 -3.96 -18.86
CA VAL A 169 8.45 -3.04 -18.30
C VAL A 169 9.39 -2.66 -19.44
N ASP A 170 9.11 -1.54 -20.10
CA ASP A 170 10.10 -0.90 -20.98
C ASP A 170 10.88 0.13 -20.17
N SER A 171 12.11 0.41 -20.59
CA SER A 171 13.24 1.08 -19.94
C SER A 171 12.98 2.53 -19.47
N GLY A 172 11.92 2.74 -18.69
CA GLY A 172 11.47 4.04 -18.21
C GLY A 172 9.96 4.21 -17.97
N SER A 173 9.09 3.20 -18.21
CA SER A 173 7.65 3.34 -17.92
C SER A 173 6.95 2.02 -17.61
N LEU A 174 6.21 1.99 -16.50
CA LEU A 174 5.24 0.93 -16.18
C LEU A 174 3.98 1.14 -17.03
N VAL A 175 3.83 0.36 -18.10
CA VAL A 175 2.60 0.37 -18.91
C VAL A 175 1.74 -0.82 -18.49
N ALA A 176 0.63 -0.53 -17.81
CA ALA A 176 -0.41 -1.51 -17.55
C ALA A 176 -1.36 -1.54 -18.75
N ASN A 177 -1.22 -2.53 -19.63
CA ASN A 177 -2.23 -2.78 -20.66
C ASN A 177 -3.38 -3.56 -20.01
N VAL A 178 -4.50 -2.86 -19.80
CA VAL A 178 -5.77 -3.48 -19.40
C VAL A 178 -6.52 -3.80 -20.70
N PRO A 179 -6.81 -5.07 -21.01
CA PRO A 179 -7.69 -5.38 -22.13
C PRO A 179 -9.06 -4.78 -21.84
N VAL A 180 -9.48 -3.81 -22.65
CA VAL A 180 -10.85 -3.32 -22.66
C VAL A 180 -11.70 -4.50 -23.11
N LEU A 181 -12.49 -5.06 -22.20
CA LEU A 181 -13.48 -6.09 -22.53
C LEU A 181 -14.41 -5.48 -23.59
N GLY A 182 -14.27 -5.94 -24.84
CA GLY A 182 -15.23 -5.66 -25.91
C GLY A 182 -16.61 -6.19 -25.51
N PRO A 183 -17.70 -5.61 -26.01
CA PRO A 183 -19.03 -5.97 -25.56
C PRO A 183 -19.32 -7.43 -25.90
N LEU A 184 -19.70 -8.19 -24.89
CA LEU A 184 -20.26 -9.53 -24.99
C LEU A 184 -21.66 -9.40 -25.61
N ILE A 185 -21.77 -9.47 -26.94
CA ILE A 185 -23.05 -9.71 -27.62
C ILE A 185 -22.82 -10.69 -28.77
N ALA A 186 -23.19 -11.95 -28.56
CA ALA A 186 -24.08 -12.73 -29.43
C ALA A 186 -23.98 -14.22 -29.09
N LEU A 187 -24.81 -14.66 -28.14
CA LEU A 187 -25.43 -15.98 -28.21
C LEU A 187 -26.92 -15.71 -28.42
N LEU A 188 -27.41 -15.99 -29.63
CA LEU A 188 -28.79 -16.37 -29.97
C LEU A 188 -28.84 -16.61 -31.49
N GLY A 189 -29.00 -17.88 -31.89
CA GLY A 189 -29.13 -18.32 -33.27
C GLY A 189 -28.48 -19.67 -33.50
#